data_AF-Q47MP4-F1
#
_entry.id   AF-Q47MP4-F1
#
_cell.length_a   1.000
_cell.length_b   1.000
_cell.length_c   1.000
_cell.angle_alpha   90.00
_cell.angle_beta   90.00
_cell.angle_gamma   90.00
#
_symmetry.space_group_name_H-M   'P 1'
#
loop_
_entity.id
_entity.type
_entity.pdbx_description
1 polymer ?
#
loop_
_entity_poly.entity_id
_entity_poly.type
_entity_poly.pdbx_seq_one_letter_code
_entity_poly.pdbx_strand_id
1 'polypeptide(L)'
;MAEFRLSSDDDVDLRKLATALVESQGWPRDRVKIWDRRDGEVVVTVDDALLRPPRPNPWNSPVYTPREIHRACELLRRNDPSLAGVDFTVFRKEATRFFAAGWSVADLQYALTTRPDGMPWPRGEGYQGTEWLEHRLRRWKTPNGSIRPSISQEKAQLRVVSRAGLPPDLGLPHDEPRPATAARPEVARTSIDDARRLVRAHTRTTGDSLVHRDRTQARMSRSSRRG
;
A
#
# COMPACT_ATOMS: atom_id res chain seq x y z
N MET A 1 -6.66 28.65 2.12
CA MET A 1 -7.76 28.22 1.22
C MET A 1 -7.23 28.44 -0.17
N ALA A 2 -7.36 27.45 -1.05
CA ALA A 2 -6.75 27.48 -2.38
C ALA A 2 -7.82 27.53 -3.45
N GLU A 3 -7.60 28.36 -4.46
CA GLU A 3 -8.50 28.55 -5.58
C GLU A 3 -7.79 28.18 -6.88
N PHE A 4 -8.47 27.46 -7.76
CA PHE A 4 -8.04 27.29 -9.14
C PHE A 4 -9.20 27.60 -10.08
N ARG A 5 -8.85 28.22 -11.21
CA ARG A 5 -9.81 28.75 -12.19
C ARG A 5 -9.73 27.92 -13.45
N LEU A 6 -10.90 27.55 -13.95
CA LEU A 6 -11.08 26.86 -15.21
C LEU A 6 -11.66 27.87 -16.20
N SER A 7 -10.95 28.07 -17.31
CA SER A 7 -11.38 28.83 -18.46
C SER A 7 -11.12 27.99 -19.71
N SER A 8 -11.95 28.18 -20.73
CA SER A 8 -11.84 27.50 -22.01
C SER A 8 -12.42 28.42 -23.07
N ASP A 9 -11.74 28.53 -24.21
CA ASP A 9 -12.25 29.21 -25.40
C ASP A 9 -13.14 28.29 -26.25
N ASP A 10 -13.15 26.99 -25.95
CA ASP A 10 -14.00 25.98 -26.58
C ASP A 10 -15.35 25.83 -25.85
N ASP A 11 -16.38 25.38 -26.59
CA ASP A 11 -17.73 25.07 -26.08
C ASP A 11 -17.72 23.78 -25.22
N VAL A 12 -17.17 23.91 -24.02
CA VAL A 12 -17.01 22.84 -23.03
C VAL A 12 -17.76 23.20 -21.76
N ASP A 13 -18.51 22.26 -21.21
CA ASP A 13 -19.14 22.40 -19.89
C ASP A 13 -18.07 22.36 -18.78
N LEU A 14 -17.53 23.54 -18.45
CA LEU A 14 -16.49 23.74 -17.45
C LEU A 14 -16.94 23.29 -16.06
N ARG A 15 -18.24 23.37 -15.74
CA ARG A 15 -18.76 22.98 -14.43
C ARG A 15 -18.80 21.47 -14.29
N LYS A 16 -19.19 20.76 -15.34
CA LYS A 16 -19.11 19.30 -15.40
C LYS A 16 -17.67 18.81 -15.32
N LEU A 17 -16.74 19.50 -16.00
CA LEU A 17 -15.31 19.20 -15.94
C LEU A 17 -14.73 19.43 -14.53
N ALA A 18 -15.08 20.54 -13.89
CA ALA A 18 -14.71 20.83 -12.50
C ALA A 18 -15.21 19.73 -11.54
N THR A 19 -16.45 19.29 -11.71
CA THR A 19 -17.06 18.25 -10.88
C THR A 19 -16.31 16.92 -11.05
N ALA A 20 -16.03 16.51 -12.29
CA ALA A 20 -15.29 15.29 -12.57
C ALA A 20 -13.87 15.32 -12.00
N LEU A 21 -13.19 16.47 -12.05
CA LEU A 21 -11.87 16.65 -11.45
C LEU A 21 -11.94 16.45 -9.92
N VAL A 22 -12.87 17.10 -9.24
CA VAL A 22 -13.03 16.98 -7.77
C VAL A 22 -13.33 15.54 -7.36
N GLU A 23 -14.19 14.85 -8.10
CA GLU A 23 -14.52 13.45 -7.86
C GLU A 23 -13.33 12.52 -8.09
N SER A 24 -12.52 12.79 -9.13
CA SER A 24 -11.31 12.00 -9.41
C SER A 24 -10.27 12.07 -8.29
N GLN A 25 -10.20 13.20 -7.57
CA GLN A 25 -9.32 13.37 -6.42
C GLN A 25 -9.87 12.74 -5.14
N GLY A 26 -11.13 12.29 -5.14
CA GLY A 26 -11.80 11.74 -3.96
C GLY A 26 -11.97 12.76 -2.83
N TRP A 27 -11.98 14.06 -3.15
CA TRP A 27 -12.14 15.09 -2.14
C TRP A 27 -13.57 15.16 -1.61
N PRO A 28 -13.76 15.40 -0.29
CA PRO A 28 -15.09 15.53 0.29
C PRO A 28 -15.83 16.75 -0.28
N ARG A 29 -17.09 16.55 -0.68
CA ARG A 29 -17.93 17.63 -1.27
C ARG A 29 -18.20 18.79 -0.31
N ASP A 30 -18.13 18.56 1.00
CA ASP A 30 -18.26 19.60 2.04
C ASP A 30 -17.02 20.49 2.17
N ARG A 31 -15.88 20.07 1.60
CA ARG A 31 -14.59 20.77 1.66
C ARG A 31 -14.13 21.34 0.33
N VAL A 32 -14.98 21.22 -0.69
CA VAL A 32 -14.75 21.76 -2.03
C VAL A 32 -15.99 22.50 -2.47
N LYS A 33 -15.81 23.67 -3.04
CA LYS A 33 -16.90 24.50 -3.57
C LYS A 33 -16.60 24.82 -5.03
N ILE A 34 -17.62 24.67 -5.88
CA ILE A 34 -17.57 24.97 -7.32
C ILE A 34 -18.61 26.04 -7.59
N TRP A 35 -18.22 27.13 -8.26
CA TRP A 35 -19.16 28.17 -8.66
C TRP A 35 -18.75 28.80 -9.98
N ASP A 36 -19.77 29.28 -10.69
CA ASP A 36 -19.62 29.95 -11.98
C ASP A 36 -19.37 31.44 -11.76
N ARG A 37 -18.49 32.02 -12.57
CA ARG A 37 -18.24 33.45 -12.62
C ARG A 37 -19.04 34.07 -13.77
N ARG A 38 -19.31 35.37 -13.67
CA ARG A 38 -20.06 36.13 -14.69
C ARG A 38 -19.38 36.12 -16.07
N ASP A 39 -18.10 35.76 -16.11
CA ASP A 39 -17.21 35.87 -17.26
C ASP A 39 -17.10 34.52 -18.01
N GLY A 40 -17.90 33.51 -17.63
CA GLY A 40 -17.84 32.14 -18.19
C GLY A 40 -16.81 31.23 -17.52
N GLU A 41 -15.95 31.77 -16.64
CA GLU A 41 -15.00 30.98 -15.84
C GLU A 41 -15.70 30.16 -14.76
N VAL A 42 -15.16 29.00 -14.43
CA VAL A 42 -15.55 28.21 -13.26
C VAL A 42 -14.44 28.25 -12.22
N VAL A 43 -14.79 28.64 -11.00
CA VAL A 43 -13.85 28.69 -9.87
C VAL A 43 -14.10 27.51 -8.96
N VAL A 44 -13.03 26.80 -8.63
CA VAL A 44 -13.05 25.72 -7.64
C VAL A 44 -12.20 26.14 -6.47
N THR A 45 -12.79 26.05 -5.28
CA THR A 45 -12.11 26.39 -4.04
C THR A 45 -12.05 25.20 -3.11
N VAL A 46 -10.84 24.95 -2.62
CA VAL A 46 -10.47 23.74 -1.88
C VAL A 46 -9.82 24.15 -0.57
N ASP A 47 -10.16 23.43 0.50
CA ASP A 47 -9.45 23.53 1.77
C ASP A 47 -7.96 23.16 1.58
N ASP A 48 -7.03 24.00 2.03
CA ASP A 48 -5.58 23.76 1.92
C ASP A 48 -5.15 22.44 2.54
N ALA A 49 -5.91 21.95 3.54
CA ALA A 49 -5.65 20.65 4.14
C ALA A 49 -5.74 19.49 3.14
N LEU A 50 -6.57 19.61 2.09
CA LEU A 50 -6.74 18.61 1.04
C LEU A 50 -5.62 18.64 -0.01
N LEU A 51 -4.92 19.78 -0.14
CA LEU A 51 -3.79 19.93 -1.04
C LEU A 51 -2.47 19.45 -0.45
N ARG A 52 -2.43 19.23 0.87
CA ARG A 52 -1.26 18.66 1.54
C ARG A 52 -1.23 17.16 1.25
N PRO A 53 -0.07 16.59 0.87
CA PRO A 53 0.05 15.15 0.77
C PRO A 53 -0.37 14.54 2.12
N PRO A 54 -1.27 13.53 2.12
CA PRO A 54 -1.69 12.91 3.35
C PRO A 54 -0.44 12.44 4.09
N ARG A 55 -0.30 12.85 5.35
CA ARG A 55 0.84 12.40 6.16
C ARG A 55 0.82 10.86 6.14
N PRO A 56 1.88 10.20 5.66
CA PRO A 56 1.88 8.75 5.58
C PRO A 56 1.65 8.20 6.99
N ASN A 57 0.60 7.40 7.14
CA ASN A 57 0.32 6.76 8.42
C ASN A 57 1.48 5.77 8.69
N PRO A 58 2.28 5.97 9.74
CA PRO A 58 3.43 5.11 10.01
C PRO A 58 3.03 3.65 10.24
N TRP A 59 1.80 3.40 10.66
CA TRP A 59 1.26 2.05 10.89
C TRP A 59 1.05 1.25 9.59
N ASN A 60 0.70 1.95 8.50
CA ASN A 60 0.42 1.34 7.20
C ASN A 60 1.54 1.63 6.18
N SER A 61 2.62 2.28 6.62
CA SER A 61 3.73 2.62 5.76
C SER A 61 4.49 1.34 5.40
N PRO A 62 4.84 1.15 4.14
CA PRO A 62 5.65 0.01 3.76
C PRO A 62 7.07 0.16 4.33
N VAL A 63 7.68 -0.97 4.66
CA VAL A 63 8.96 -1.03 5.39
C VAL A 63 9.94 -1.84 4.55
N TYR A 64 10.96 -1.20 3.98
CA TYR A 64 11.89 -1.86 3.05
C TYR A 64 13.35 -1.75 3.47
N THR A 65 13.71 -0.70 4.20
CA THR A 65 15.10 -0.43 4.59
C THR A 65 15.37 -0.81 6.05
N PRO A 66 16.62 -1.13 6.41
CA PRO A 66 16.98 -1.40 7.81
C PRO A 66 16.63 -0.27 8.78
N ARG A 67 16.69 0.99 8.32
CA ARG A 67 16.30 2.17 9.10
C ARG A 67 14.80 2.25 9.34
N GLU A 68 14.00 1.93 8.33
CA GLU A 68 12.54 1.86 8.47
C GLU A 68 12.12 0.71 9.37
N ILE A 69 12.76 -0.46 9.23
CA ILE A 69 12.54 -1.63 10.11
C ILE A 69 12.82 -1.23 11.56
N HIS A 70 13.96 -0.58 11.81
CA HIS A 70 14.31 -0.12 13.14
C HIS A 70 13.23 0.80 13.74
N ARG A 71 12.80 1.82 12.98
CA ARG A 71 11.74 2.76 13.39
C ARG A 71 10.40 2.06 13.63
N ALA A 72 10.02 1.12 12.78
CA ALA A 72 8.80 0.32 12.93
C ALA A 72 8.84 -0.51 14.23
N CYS A 73 9.97 -1.14 14.53
CA CYS A 73 10.17 -1.89 15.77
C CYS A 73 10.11 -0.97 17.00
N GLU A 74 10.73 0.22 16.95
CA GLU A 74 10.61 1.19 18.04
C GLU A 74 9.17 1.67 18.24
N LEU A 75 8.41 1.87 17.15
CA LEU A 75 7.01 2.25 17.21
C LEU A 75 6.18 1.15 17.88
N LEU A 76 6.37 -0.11 17.48
CA LEU A 76 5.68 -1.25 18.10
C LEU A 76 5.99 -1.38 19.58
N ARG A 77 7.27 -1.32 19.96
CA ARG A 77 7.69 -1.45 21.37
C ARG A 77 7.15 -0.33 22.26
N ARG A 78 6.94 0.87 21.72
CA ARG A 78 6.30 1.98 22.45
C ARG A 78 4.80 1.80 22.65
N ASN A 79 4.13 1.05 21.77
CA ASN A 79 2.67 0.95 21.75
C ASN A 79 2.14 -0.43 22.19
N ASP A 80 3.00 -1.43 22.35
CA ASP A 80 2.62 -2.78 22.75
C ASP A 80 3.34 -3.20 24.06
N PRO A 81 2.63 -3.22 25.20
CA PRO A 81 3.18 -3.65 26.49
C PRO A 81 3.67 -5.10 26.52
N SER A 82 3.19 -5.94 25.60
CA SER A 82 3.60 -7.35 25.54
C SER A 82 5.06 -7.52 25.08
N LEU A 83 5.65 -6.47 24.51
CA LEU A 83 7.06 -6.39 24.15
C LEU A 83 7.96 -5.90 25.30
N ALA A 84 7.39 -5.63 26.48
CA ALA A 84 8.19 -5.33 27.66
C ALA A 84 9.14 -6.49 27.98
N GLY A 85 10.40 -6.16 28.27
CA GLY A 85 11.44 -7.16 28.57
C GLY A 85 11.99 -7.93 27.36
N VAL A 86 11.50 -7.68 26.14
CA VAL A 86 12.02 -8.33 24.93
C VAL A 86 13.33 -7.67 24.49
N ASP A 87 14.34 -8.48 24.14
CA ASP A 87 15.56 -7.99 23.51
C ASP A 87 15.25 -7.36 22.15
N PHE A 88 15.68 -6.12 21.95
CA PHE A 88 15.33 -5.36 20.76
C PHE A 88 15.97 -5.94 19.49
N THR A 89 17.16 -6.53 19.60
CA THR A 89 17.86 -7.13 18.46
C THR A 89 17.15 -8.40 18.01
N VAL A 90 16.73 -9.24 18.95
CA VAL A 90 15.93 -10.45 18.69
C VAL A 90 14.60 -10.07 18.04
N PHE A 91 13.87 -9.11 18.62
CA PHE A 91 12.62 -8.63 18.06
C PHE A 91 12.78 -8.10 16.64
N ARG A 92 13.79 -7.24 16.40
CA ARG A 92 14.05 -6.69 15.07
C ARG A 92 14.37 -7.77 14.05
N LYS A 93 15.15 -8.79 14.42
CA LYS A 93 15.51 -9.91 13.55
C LYS A 93 14.26 -10.71 13.12
N GLU A 94 13.36 -10.99 14.06
CA GLU A 94 12.11 -11.66 13.73
C GLU A 94 11.17 -10.78 12.90
N ALA A 95 10.95 -9.52 13.30
CA ALA A 95 10.10 -8.57 12.59
C ALA A 95 10.53 -8.33 11.13
N THR A 96 11.84 -8.31 10.87
CA THR A 96 12.40 -8.16 9.51
C THR A 96 11.83 -9.16 8.52
N ARG A 97 11.60 -10.41 8.95
CA ARG A 97 11.05 -11.46 8.08
C ARG A 97 9.60 -11.16 7.70
N PHE A 98 8.79 -10.68 8.64
CA PHE A 98 7.40 -10.29 8.40
C PHE A 98 7.30 -9.08 7.46
N PHE A 99 8.13 -8.07 7.66
CA PHE A 99 8.19 -6.93 6.74
C PHE A 99 8.64 -7.33 5.34
N ALA A 100 9.59 -8.26 5.22
CA ALA A 100 9.99 -8.83 3.93
C ALA A 100 8.85 -9.62 3.24
N ALA A 101 7.91 -10.18 4.00
CA ALA A 101 6.68 -10.79 3.50
C ALA A 101 5.57 -9.76 3.15
N GLY A 102 5.90 -8.46 3.18
CA GLY A 102 5.00 -7.37 2.79
C GLY A 102 3.99 -6.98 3.88
N TRP A 103 4.20 -7.40 5.12
CA TRP A 103 3.37 -6.96 6.23
C TRP A 103 3.61 -5.49 6.57
N SER A 104 2.56 -4.79 6.99
CA SER A 104 2.67 -3.46 7.58
C SER A 104 2.97 -3.52 9.07
N VAL A 105 3.26 -2.36 9.68
CA VAL A 105 3.45 -2.27 11.14
C VAL A 105 2.15 -2.62 11.88
N ALA A 106 1.00 -2.21 11.35
CA ALA A 106 -0.32 -2.56 11.87
C ALA A 106 -0.58 -4.07 11.84
N ASP A 107 -0.17 -4.75 10.77
CA ASP A 107 -0.32 -6.21 10.67
C ASP A 107 0.52 -6.93 11.72
N LEU A 108 1.76 -6.49 11.91
CA LEU A 108 2.63 -7.08 12.92
C LEU A 108 2.10 -6.81 14.33
N GLN A 109 1.58 -5.61 14.60
CA GLN A 109 0.89 -5.30 15.86
C GLN A 109 -0.29 -6.24 16.08
N TYR A 110 -1.12 -6.44 15.05
CA TYR A 110 -2.26 -7.33 15.13
C TYR A 110 -1.85 -8.77 15.47
N ALA A 111 -0.76 -9.27 14.89
CA ALA A 111 -0.26 -10.60 15.21
C ALA A 111 0.27 -10.76 16.64
N LEU A 112 0.75 -9.66 17.25
CA LEU A 112 1.16 -9.63 18.66
C LEU A 112 -0.03 -9.61 19.62
N THR A 113 -1.17 -9.05 19.20
CA THR A 113 -2.38 -8.99 20.02
C THR A 113 -3.35 -10.14 19.79
N THR A 114 -3.29 -10.74 18.60
CA THR A 114 -4.31 -11.66 18.10
C THR A 114 -3.67 -12.86 17.41
N ARG A 115 -4.32 -14.01 17.55
CA ARG A 115 -3.98 -15.27 16.90
C ARG A 115 -4.47 -15.29 15.44
N PRO A 116 -3.94 -16.20 14.60
CA PRO A 116 -4.43 -16.40 13.24
C PRO A 116 -5.90 -16.84 13.16
N ASP A 117 -6.45 -17.44 14.22
CA ASP A 117 -7.87 -17.81 14.32
C ASP A 117 -8.77 -16.64 14.76
N GLY A 118 -8.20 -15.44 14.92
CA GLY A 118 -8.91 -14.23 15.35
C GLY A 118 -9.09 -14.11 16.86
N MET A 119 -8.70 -15.11 17.65
CA MET A 119 -8.81 -15.03 19.12
C MET A 119 -7.68 -14.18 19.71
N PRO A 120 -7.94 -13.35 20.74
CA PRO A 120 -6.90 -12.55 21.37
C PRO A 120 -5.88 -13.45 22.09
N TRP A 121 -4.62 -13.03 22.14
CA TRP A 121 -3.63 -13.64 23.02
C TRP A 121 -3.97 -13.33 24.49
N PRO A 122 -3.65 -14.24 25.43
CA PRO A 122 -3.65 -13.91 26.85
C PRO A 122 -2.77 -12.69 27.14
N ARG A 123 -3.21 -11.86 28.08
CA ARG A 123 -2.57 -10.61 28.47
C ARG A 123 -2.31 -10.60 29.97
N GLY A 124 -1.32 -9.81 30.39
CA GLY A 124 -0.95 -9.64 31.79
C GLY A 124 0.48 -10.09 32.07
N GLU A 125 0.81 -10.11 33.36
CA GLU A 125 2.11 -10.55 33.84
C GLU A 125 2.34 -12.03 33.49
N GLY A 126 3.56 -12.37 33.06
CA GLY A 126 3.90 -13.72 32.59
C GLY A 126 3.59 -14.00 31.10
N TYR A 127 2.87 -13.09 30.41
CA TYR A 127 2.62 -13.16 28.96
C TYR A 127 3.50 -12.19 28.15
N GLN A 128 4.69 -11.89 28.67
CA GLN A 128 5.65 -10.91 28.14
C GLN A 128 6.97 -11.59 27.79
N GLY A 129 7.91 -10.84 27.22
CA GLY A 129 9.26 -11.33 26.96
C GLY A 129 9.41 -12.15 25.68
N THR A 130 10.65 -12.56 25.42
CA THR A 130 11.08 -13.11 24.13
C THR A 130 10.39 -14.44 23.80
N GLU A 131 10.18 -15.31 24.79
CA GLU A 131 9.50 -16.60 24.57
C GLU A 131 8.07 -16.42 24.06
N TRP A 132 7.33 -15.46 24.62
CA TRP A 132 5.98 -15.13 24.17
C TRP A 132 5.97 -14.46 22.81
N LEU A 133 6.94 -13.57 22.53
CA LEU A 133 7.11 -13.02 21.19
C LEU A 133 7.27 -14.14 20.15
N GLU A 134 8.19 -15.08 20.39
CA GLU A 134 8.44 -16.20 19.49
C GLU A 134 7.23 -17.11 19.38
N HIS A 135 6.54 -17.40 20.49
CA HIS A 135 5.32 -18.20 20.49
C HIS A 135 4.24 -17.59 19.59
N ARG A 136 3.98 -16.28 19.73
CA ARG A 136 2.97 -15.56 18.96
C ARG A 136 3.33 -15.54 17.48
N LEU A 137 4.54 -15.11 17.14
CA LEU A 137 4.97 -15.00 15.74
C LEU A 137 5.10 -16.35 15.04
N ARG A 138 5.48 -17.42 15.76
CA ARG A 138 5.54 -18.78 15.19
C ARG A 138 4.18 -19.26 14.69
N ARG A 139 3.08 -18.85 15.32
CA ARG A 139 1.72 -19.25 14.92
C ARG A 139 1.28 -18.59 13.60
N TRP A 140 1.90 -17.48 13.24
CA TRP A 140 1.73 -16.80 11.96
C TRP A 140 2.67 -17.33 10.86
N LYS A 141 3.52 -18.32 11.18
CA LYS A 141 4.34 -19.05 10.22
C LYS A 141 3.64 -20.36 9.84
N THR A 142 3.79 -20.78 8.60
CA THR A 142 3.41 -22.12 8.14
C THR A 142 4.43 -23.16 8.63
N PRO A 143 4.10 -24.47 8.62
CA PRO A 143 5.03 -25.51 9.05
C PRO A 143 6.36 -25.53 8.30
N ASN A 144 6.38 -25.07 7.03
CA ASN A 144 7.58 -24.93 6.20
C ASN A 144 8.37 -23.62 6.48
N GLY A 145 7.95 -22.80 7.44
CA GLY A 145 8.63 -21.56 7.82
C GLY A 145 8.26 -20.32 7.01
N SER A 146 7.41 -20.44 5.99
CA SER A 146 6.86 -19.28 5.28
C SER A 146 5.93 -18.46 6.18
N ILE A 147 5.80 -17.17 5.90
CA ILE A 147 4.92 -16.28 6.65
C ILE A 147 3.55 -16.28 5.99
N ARG A 148 2.50 -16.50 6.78
CA ARG A 148 1.13 -16.45 6.29
C ARG A 148 0.79 -15.03 5.82
N PRO A 149 -0.12 -14.86 4.84
CA PRO A 149 -0.67 -13.55 4.52
C PRO A 149 -1.27 -12.89 5.76
N SER A 150 -1.11 -11.57 5.89
CA SER A 150 -1.79 -10.81 6.93
C SER A 150 -3.28 -10.61 6.59
N ILE A 151 -4.10 -10.31 7.60
CA ILE A 151 -5.54 -10.04 7.38
C ILE A 151 -5.76 -8.88 6.39
N SER A 152 -4.90 -7.84 6.43
CA SER A 152 -5.01 -6.73 5.49
C SER A 152 -4.67 -7.15 4.06
N GLN A 153 -3.69 -8.05 3.88
CA GLN A 153 -3.33 -8.63 2.59
C GLN A 153 -4.45 -9.53 2.06
N GLU A 154 -5.06 -10.37 2.90
CA GLU A 154 -6.23 -11.18 2.52
C GLU A 154 -7.40 -10.31 2.06
N LYS A 155 -7.73 -9.26 2.82
CA LYS A 155 -8.77 -8.29 2.44
C LYS A 155 -8.43 -7.52 1.16
N ALA A 156 -7.15 -7.24 0.90
CA ALA A 156 -6.72 -6.59 -0.33
C ALA A 156 -6.85 -7.55 -1.53
N GLN A 157 -6.46 -8.81 -1.38
CA GLN A 157 -6.62 -9.84 -2.40
C GLN A 157 -8.09 -10.03 -2.77
N LEU A 158 -8.97 -10.15 -1.78
CA LEU A 158 -10.42 -10.27 -2.01
C LEU A 158 -10.97 -9.07 -2.81
N ARG A 159 -10.55 -7.83 -2.47
CA ARG A 159 -10.96 -6.63 -3.23
C ARG A 159 -10.47 -6.63 -4.67
N VAL A 160 -9.24 -7.08 -4.92
CA VAL A 160 -8.69 -7.19 -6.28
C VAL A 160 -9.44 -8.23 -7.09
N VAL A 161 -9.73 -9.40 -6.50
CA VAL A 161 -10.53 -10.46 -7.15
C VAL A 161 -11.92 -9.94 -7.50
N SER A 162 -12.61 -9.29 -6.55
CA SER A 162 -13.93 -8.70 -6.81
C SER A 162 -13.91 -7.59 -7.87
N ARG A 163 -12.86 -6.76 -7.92
CA ARG A 163 -12.73 -5.66 -8.89
C ARG A 163 -12.32 -6.15 -10.29
N ALA A 164 -11.59 -7.25 -10.38
CA ALA A 164 -11.17 -7.86 -11.64
C ALA A 164 -12.27 -8.70 -12.31
N GLY A 165 -13.42 -8.88 -11.65
CA GLY A 165 -14.51 -9.74 -12.16
C GLY A 165 -14.13 -11.22 -12.22
N LEU A 166 -13.07 -11.62 -11.50
CA LEU A 166 -12.63 -13.01 -11.44
C LEU A 166 -13.51 -13.79 -10.46
N PRO A 167 -13.91 -15.02 -10.81
CA PRO A 167 -14.69 -15.87 -9.91
C PRO A 167 -13.99 -16.02 -8.54
N PRO A 168 -14.74 -15.94 -7.42
CA PRO A 168 -14.21 -15.97 -6.05
C PRO A 168 -13.47 -17.26 -5.66
N ASP A 169 -13.51 -18.27 -6.54
CA ASP A 169 -13.00 -19.63 -6.42
C ASP A 169 -11.61 -19.84 -7.08
N LEU A 170 -11.04 -18.81 -7.71
CA LEU A 170 -9.71 -18.91 -8.34
C LEU A 170 -8.59 -19.07 -7.29
N GLY A 171 -8.04 -20.29 -7.17
CA GLY A 171 -6.85 -20.58 -6.35
C GLY A 171 -7.12 -21.38 -5.05
N LEU A 172 -8.35 -21.82 -4.82
CA LEU A 172 -8.66 -22.81 -3.78
C LEU A 172 -8.43 -24.23 -4.32
N PRO A 173 -7.88 -25.18 -3.56
CA PRO A 173 -7.82 -26.58 -3.98
C PRO A 173 -9.26 -27.11 -4.10
N HIS A 174 -9.61 -27.62 -5.28
CA HIS A 174 -10.95 -28.12 -5.60
C HIS A 174 -10.97 -29.65 -5.66
N ASP A 175 -11.90 -30.26 -4.91
CA ASP A 175 -12.10 -31.72 -4.82
C ASP A 175 -13.27 -32.25 -5.68
N GLU A 176 -13.90 -31.45 -6.54
CA GLU A 176 -14.96 -31.97 -7.43
C GLU A 176 -14.81 -31.57 -8.91
N PRO A 177 -15.05 -32.49 -9.86
CA PRO A 177 -14.94 -32.21 -11.28
C PRO A 177 -16.25 -31.60 -11.82
N ARG A 178 -16.19 -30.34 -12.28
CA ARG A 178 -17.26 -29.72 -13.08
C ARG A 178 -16.93 -29.72 -14.58
N PRO A 179 -17.96 -29.79 -15.45
CA PRO A 179 -17.77 -29.99 -16.89
C PRO A 179 -17.16 -28.74 -17.54
N ALA A 180 -16.14 -28.97 -18.36
CA ALA A 180 -15.36 -27.94 -19.01
C ALA A 180 -16.24 -27.05 -19.91
N THR A 181 -16.45 -25.81 -19.49
CA THR A 181 -16.89 -24.76 -20.41
C THR A 181 -15.65 -24.24 -21.10
N ALA A 182 -15.44 -24.64 -22.35
CA ALA A 182 -14.25 -24.29 -23.12
C ALA A 182 -14.10 -22.76 -23.22
N ALA A 183 -13.03 -22.24 -22.61
CA ALA A 183 -12.65 -20.85 -22.72
C ALA A 183 -12.42 -20.51 -24.20
N ARG A 184 -13.10 -19.46 -24.69
CA ARG A 184 -12.93 -19.01 -26.07
C ARG A 184 -11.50 -18.50 -26.26
N PRO A 185 -10.72 -19.07 -27.21
CA PRO A 185 -9.27 -18.85 -27.33
C PRO A 185 -8.88 -17.39 -27.65
N GLU A 186 -9.82 -16.60 -28.13
CA GLU A 186 -9.64 -15.18 -28.46
C GLU A 186 -9.43 -14.32 -27.19
N VAL A 187 -10.13 -14.63 -26.10
CA VAL A 187 -10.06 -13.88 -24.83
C VAL A 187 -8.75 -14.15 -24.08
N ALA A 188 -8.20 -15.35 -24.24
CA ALA A 188 -6.89 -15.72 -23.69
C ALA A 188 -5.74 -15.01 -24.42
N ARG A 189 -5.88 -14.71 -25.72
CA ARG A 189 -4.84 -14.04 -26.50
C ARG A 189 -4.79 -12.53 -26.22
N THR A 190 -5.94 -11.87 -26.10
CA THR A 190 -6.02 -10.44 -25.76
C THR A 190 -5.47 -10.13 -24.38
N SER A 191 -5.75 -10.97 -23.39
CA SER A 191 -5.21 -10.82 -22.02
C SER A 191 -3.69 -11.01 -21.94
N ILE A 192 -3.11 -11.91 -22.74
CA ILE A 192 -1.65 -12.11 -22.84
C ILE A 192 -0.97 -10.89 -23.49
N ASP A 193 -1.57 -10.31 -24.52
CA ASP A 193 -0.99 -9.14 -25.20
C ASP A 193 -1.08 -7.86 -24.35
N ASP A 194 -2.16 -7.68 -23.57
CA ASP A 194 -2.25 -6.58 -22.60
C ASP A 194 -1.22 -6.72 -21.47
N ALA A 195 -0.99 -7.93 -20.97
CA ALA A 195 0.07 -8.18 -19.99
C ALA A 195 1.46 -7.84 -20.56
N ARG A 196 1.74 -8.20 -21.81
CA ARG A 196 2.99 -7.84 -22.50
C ARG A 196 3.12 -6.34 -22.73
N ARG A 197 2.02 -5.64 -23.01
CA ARG A 197 1.99 -4.18 -23.19
C ARG A 197 2.31 -3.44 -21.89
N LEU A 198 1.78 -3.91 -20.76
CA LEU A 198 2.04 -3.36 -19.43
C LEU A 198 3.50 -3.56 -19.00
N VAL A 199 4.09 -4.75 -19.23
CA VAL A 199 5.50 -5.03 -18.92
C VAL A 199 6.46 -4.15 -19.73
N ARG A 200 6.14 -3.88 -21.02
CA ARG A 200 6.94 -2.97 -21.88
C ARG A 200 6.77 -1.50 -21.55
N ALA A 201 5.66 -1.10 -20.92
CA ALA A 201 5.47 0.26 -20.43
C ALA A 201 6.29 0.49 -19.15
N HIS A 202 6.28 -0.47 -18.21
CA HIS A 202 6.98 -0.36 -16.94
C HIS A 202 8.51 -0.40 -17.05
N THR A 203 9.05 -1.10 -18.06
CA THR A 203 10.50 -1.20 -18.29
C THR A 203 11.12 0.08 -18.86
N ARG A 204 10.36 0.90 -19.60
CA ARG A 204 10.85 2.20 -20.10
C ARG A 204 10.93 3.27 -19.01
N THR A 205 9.97 3.28 -18.08
CA THR A 205 9.92 4.29 -17.00
C THR A 205 11.02 4.09 -15.95
N THR A 206 11.41 2.85 -15.70
CA THR A 206 12.50 2.52 -14.75
C THR A 206 13.88 2.77 -15.34
N GLY A 207 14.05 2.64 -16.67
CA GLY A 207 15.31 2.93 -17.37
C GLY A 207 15.66 4.42 -17.37
N ASP A 208 14.70 5.28 -17.72
CA ASP A 208 14.92 6.73 -17.79
C ASP A 208 15.18 7.36 -16.40
N SER A 209 14.51 6.85 -15.37
CA SER A 209 14.71 7.34 -14.00
C SER A 209 16.07 6.93 -13.40
N LEU A 210 16.62 5.78 -13.79
CA LEU A 210 17.96 5.35 -13.39
C LEU A 210 19.07 6.11 -14.13
N VAL A 211 18.94 6.34 -15.44
CA VAL A 211 19.92 7.11 -16.23
C VAL A 211 19.97 8.59 -15.80
N HIS A 212 18.83 9.16 -15.40
CA HIS A 212 18.77 10.54 -14.87
C HIS A 212 19.45 10.68 -13.50
N ARG A 213 19.31 9.66 -12.62
CA ARG A 213 19.94 9.65 -11.30
C ARG A 213 21.46 9.48 -11.37
N ASP A 214 21.95 8.71 -12.33
CA ASP A 214 23.38 8.47 -12.53
C ASP A 214 24.09 9.72 -13.09
N ARG A 215 23.44 10.47 -14.00
CA ARG A 215 23.96 11.77 -14.49
C ARG A 215 24.02 12.85 -13.41
N THR A 216 23.09 12.85 -12.47
CA THR A 216 23.07 13.83 -11.37
C THR A 216 24.15 13.51 -10.33
N GLN A 217 24.40 12.23 -10.02
CA GLN A 217 25.51 11.84 -9.15
C GLN A 217 26.90 12.14 -9.75
N ALA A 218 27.10 11.91 -11.06
CA ALA A 218 28.37 12.21 -11.72
C ALA A 218 28.71 13.72 -11.79
N ARG A 219 27.70 14.60 -11.74
CA ARG A 219 27.89 16.06 -11.70
C ARG A 219 28.26 16.57 -10.30
N MET A 220 27.74 15.96 -9.24
CA MET A 220 28.02 16.36 -7.86
C MET A 220 29.43 15.98 -7.41
N SER A 221 29.94 14.82 -7.83
CA SER A 221 31.29 14.35 -7.46
C SER A 221 32.44 15.11 -8.12
N ARG A 222 32.18 15.87 -9.21
CA ARG A 222 33.18 16.73 -9.87
C ARG A 222 33.34 18.11 -9.23
N SER A 223 32.34 18.56 -8.46
CA SER A 223 32.34 19.87 -7.81
C SER A 223 33.18 19.89 -6.52
N SER A 224 33.29 18.76 -5.82
CA SER A 224 33.96 18.67 -4.51
C SER A 224 35.49 18.50 -4.55
N ARG A 225 36.15 18.71 -5.70
CA ARG A 225 37.61 18.54 -5.87
C ARG A 225 38.36 19.81 -6.30
N ARG A 226 37.71 20.97 -6.27
CA ARG A 226 38.34 22.28 -6.39
C ARG A 226 37.76 23.21 -5.33
N GLY A 227 38.49 23.36 -4.23
CA GLY A 227 38.18 24.20 -3.08
C GLY A 227 39.24 23.96 -2.03
#